data_AF-A0A523HJI7-F1
#
_entry.id   AF-A0A523HJI7-F1
#
_cell.length_a   1.000
_cell.length_b   1.000
_cell.length_c   1.000
_cell.angle_alpha   90.00
_cell.angle_beta   90.00
_cell.angle_gamma   90.00
#
_symmetry.space_group_name_H-M   'P 1'
#
loop_
_entity.id
_entity.type
_entity.pdbx_description
1 polymer ?
#
loop_
_entity_poly.entity_id
_entity_poly.type
_entity_poly.pdbx_seq_one_letter_code
_entity_poly.pdbx_strand_id
1 'polypeptide(L)'
;MSLDLDLVVATQALDKICKAAEKVFEIKIFPHSINLKSPKSDLRIQLQTDACYQAFVKSTSVSKVMGYDMKVARIEHVLQGKVWAYCDLKRRKSKRQKDLADISRIIESYPELAGDLPEEIRQTIL
;
A
#
# COMPACT_ATOMS: atom_id res chain seq x y z
N MET A 1 14.50 -10.93 -5.01
CA MET A 1 13.25 -10.47 -4.36
C MET A 1 13.40 -8.98 -4.13
N SER A 2 12.42 -8.17 -4.48
CA SER A 2 12.55 -6.72 -4.48
C SER A 2 12.10 -6.17 -3.11
N LEU A 3 12.92 -5.33 -2.45
CA LEU A 3 12.56 -4.68 -1.18
C LEU A 3 11.76 -3.41 -1.46
N ASP A 4 10.47 -3.42 -1.16
CA ASP A 4 9.56 -2.30 -1.40
C ASP A 4 8.97 -1.84 -0.06
N LEU A 5 8.94 -0.52 0.16
CA LEU A 5 8.30 0.13 1.29
C LEU A 5 7.23 1.09 0.76
N ASP A 6 5.98 0.70 0.91
CA ASP A 6 4.83 1.54 0.57
C ASP A 6 4.43 2.41 1.76
N LEU A 7 4.37 3.72 1.56
CA LEU A 7 4.01 4.70 2.58
C LEU A 7 2.81 5.52 2.11
N VAL A 8 1.88 5.76 3.03
CA VAL A 8 0.84 6.79 2.86
C VAL A 8 1.23 7.97 3.73
N VAL A 9 1.28 9.16 3.14
CA VAL A 9 1.60 10.40 3.86
C VAL A 9 0.48 11.41 3.69
N ALA A 10 0.34 12.32 4.65
CA ALA A 10 -0.62 13.42 4.53
C ALA A 10 -0.31 14.23 3.27
N THR A 11 -1.30 14.44 2.40
CA THR A 11 -1.10 15.11 1.09
C THR A 11 -0.44 16.48 1.21
N GLN A 12 -0.84 17.26 2.21
CA GLN A 12 -0.29 18.57 2.54
C GLN A 12 1.20 18.57 2.98
N ALA A 13 1.79 17.40 3.25
CA ALA A 13 3.20 17.26 3.57
C ALA A 13 4.06 16.79 2.38
N LEU A 14 3.45 16.37 1.26
CA LEU A 14 4.16 15.76 0.13
C LEU A 14 5.29 16.64 -0.41
N ASP A 15 5.02 17.92 -0.70
CA ASP A 15 6.03 18.83 -1.25
C ASP A 15 7.24 19.01 -0.32
N LYS A 16 6.99 19.06 1.00
CA LYS A 16 8.06 19.16 2.01
C LYS A 16 8.89 17.89 2.06
N ILE A 17 8.25 16.72 1.98
CA ILE A 17 8.92 15.42 1.96
C ILE A 17 9.77 15.27 0.70
N CYS A 18 9.22 15.58 -0.48
CA CYS A 18 9.96 15.52 -1.73
C CYS A 18 11.20 16.42 -1.70
N LYS A 19 11.07 17.68 -1.30
CA LYS A 19 12.21 18.61 -1.16
C LYS A 19 13.29 18.08 -0.21
N ALA A 20 12.90 17.42 0.88
CA ALA A 20 13.87 16.82 1.80
C ALA A 20 14.53 15.57 1.20
N ALA A 21 13.77 14.75 0.48
CA ALA A 21 14.20 13.48 -0.11
C ALA A 21 15.12 13.65 -1.33
N GLU A 22 14.96 14.72 -2.12
CA GLU A 22 15.77 14.98 -3.34
C GLU A 22 17.29 14.98 -3.10
N LYS A 23 17.73 15.25 -1.87
CA LYS A 23 19.16 15.22 -1.48
C LYS A 23 19.75 13.81 -1.42
N VAL A 24 18.90 12.79 -1.29
CA VAL A 24 19.31 11.40 -1.00
C VAL A 24 18.75 10.41 -2.01
N PHE A 25 17.59 10.73 -2.60
CA PHE A 25 16.85 9.86 -3.49
C PHE A 25 16.64 10.49 -4.87
N GLU A 26 16.75 9.66 -5.90
CA GLU A 26 16.14 9.91 -7.19
C GLU A 26 14.62 9.80 -7.04
N ILE A 27 13.91 10.86 -7.46
CA ILE A 27 12.46 10.96 -7.34
C ILE A 27 11.81 10.81 -8.71
N LYS A 28 10.82 9.92 -8.81
CA LYS A 28 9.97 9.79 -10.00
C LYS A 28 8.50 9.88 -9.63
N ILE A 29 7.82 10.87 -10.20
CA ILE A 29 6.41 11.16 -9.93
C ILE A 29 5.54 10.44 -10.97
N PHE A 30 4.45 9.84 -10.49
CA PHE A 30 3.39 9.21 -11.26
C PHE A 30 2.04 9.79 -10.82
N PRO A 31 0.94 9.58 -11.59
CA PRO A 31 -0.36 10.18 -11.28
C PRO A 31 -0.87 9.91 -9.85
N HIS A 32 -0.58 8.72 -9.32
CA HIS A 32 -1.10 8.25 -8.03
C HIS A 32 0.01 7.88 -7.03
N SER A 33 1.27 8.04 -7.40
CA SER A 33 2.38 7.69 -6.53
C SER A 33 3.66 8.47 -6.81
N ILE A 34 4.54 8.52 -5.83
CA ILE A 34 5.90 9.07 -5.97
C ILE A 34 6.88 7.99 -5.56
N ASN A 35 7.79 7.63 -6.46
CA ASN A 35 8.79 6.62 -6.19
C ASN A 35 10.11 7.29 -5.82
N LEU A 36 10.71 6.84 -4.71
CA LEU A 36 12.02 7.27 -4.24
C LEU A 36 12.97 6.09 -4.32
N LYS A 37 14.13 6.30 -4.95
CA LYS A 37 15.18 5.29 -5.09
C LYS A 37 16.54 5.88 -4.76
N SER A 38 17.45 5.08 -4.23
CA SER A 38 18.84 5.51 -4.03
C SER A 38 19.77 4.52 -4.71
N PRO A 39 20.83 4.95 -5.40
CA PRO A 39 21.83 4.02 -5.94
C PRO A 39 22.61 3.28 -4.84
N LYS A 40 22.50 3.73 -3.59
CA LYS A 40 23.20 3.14 -2.43
C LYS A 40 22.37 2.06 -1.70
N SER A 41 21.15 1.77 -2.16
CA SER A 41 20.25 0.82 -1.48
C SER A 41 19.29 0.13 -2.45
N ASP A 42 19.03 -1.16 -2.22
CA ASP A 42 18.02 -1.93 -2.96
C ASP A 42 16.56 -1.62 -2.54
N LEU A 43 16.38 -0.85 -1.46
CA LEU A 43 15.08 -0.44 -0.96
C LEU A 43 14.46 0.59 -1.91
N ARG A 44 13.26 0.30 -2.40
CA ARG A 44 12.42 1.23 -3.15
C ARG A 44 11.29 1.71 -2.26
N ILE A 45 11.17 3.02 -2.11
CA ILE A 45 10.09 3.62 -1.34
C ILE A 45 9.06 4.15 -2.32
N GLN A 46 7.79 3.88 -2.07
CA GLN A 46 6.68 4.43 -2.84
C GLN A 46 5.76 5.21 -1.90
N LEU A 47 5.58 6.49 -2.17
CA LEU A 47 4.58 7.32 -1.50
C LEU A 47 3.28 7.24 -2.28
N GLN A 48 2.20 6.82 -1.63
CA GLN A 48 0.87 6.78 -2.21
C GLN A 48 0.20 8.15 -2.07
N THR A 49 -0.30 8.71 -3.19
CA THR A 49 -0.91 10.04 -3.21
C THR A 49 -2.43 10.01 -3.37
N ASP A 50 -3.00 8.84 -3.64
CA ASP A 50 -4.44 8.66 -3.78
C ASP A 50 -5.21 9.10 -2.53
N ALA A 51 -6.22 9.96 -2.74
CA ALA A 51 -7.02 10.55 -1.67
C ALA A 51 -7.75 9.50 -0.82
N CYS A 52 -8.14 8.36 -1.41
CA CYS A 52 -8.83 7.28 -0.69
C CYS A 52 -7.99 6.69 0.45
N TYR A 53 -6.66 6.74 0.36
CA TYR A 53 -5.76 6.25 1.42
C TYR A 53 -5.57 7.24 2.57
N GLN A 54 -5.97 8.51 2.42
CA GLN A 54 -5.80 9.52 3.48
C GLN A 54 -6.59 9.18 4.75
N ALA A 55 -7.72 8.46 4.62
CA ALA A 55 -8.47 7.98 5.76
C ALA A 55 -7.65 7.02 6.64
N PHE A 56 -6.73 6.24 6.05
CA PHE A 56 -5.93 5.26 6.76
C PHE A 56 -4.90 5.91 7.69
N VAL A 57 -4.40 7.10 7.34
CA VAL A 57 -3.40 7.84 8.14
C VAL A 57 -3.94 8.19 9.53
N LYS A 58 -5.26 8.40 9.66
CA LYS A 58 -5.91 8.72 10.94
C LYS A 58 -6.03 7.50 11.86
N SER A 59 -5.99 6.30 11.30
CA SER A 59 -6.28 5.04 11.98
C SER A 59 -5.14 4.04 11.70
N THR A 60 -4.04 4.22 12.44
CA THR A 60 -2.84 3.38 12.34
C THR A 60 -2.60 2.64 13.65
N SER A 61 -1.92 1.50 13.60
CA SER A 61 -1.32 0.88 14.77
C SER A 61 0.19 1.15 14.79
N VAL A 62 0.81 1.10 15.96
CA VAL A 62 2.28 1.16 16.07
C VAL A 62 2.82 -0.27 16.00
N SER A 63 3.83 -0.50 15.18
CA SER A 63 4.53 -1.78 15.08
C SER A 63 6.02 -1.58 14.83
N LYS A 64 6.82 -2.56 15.22
CA LYS A 64 8.26 -2.55 15.02
C LYS A 64 8.59 -3.08 13.62
N VAL A 65 9.06 -2.20 12.74
CA VAL A 65 9.45 -2.52 11.36
C VAL A 65 10.94 -2.26 11.20
N MET A 66 11.72 -3.30 10.92
CA MET A 66 13.18 -3.21 10.75
C MET A 66 13.90 -2.50 11.93
N GLY A 67 13.40 -2.69 13.16
CA GLY A 67 13.94 -2.07 14.36
C GLY A 67 13.39 -0.69 14.72
N TYR A 68 12.55 -0.09 13.87
CA TYR A 68 11.92 1.21 14.09
C TYR A 68 10.47 1.05 14.54
N ASP A 69 10.03 1.87 15.49
CA ASP A 69 8.60 2.00 15.81
C ASP A 69 7.94 2.85 14.74
N MET A 70 7.06 2.23 13.96
CA MET A 70 6.40 2.86 12.81
C MET A 70 4.88 2.77 12.95
N LYS A 71 4.20 3.81 12.45
CA LYS A 71 2.76 3.76 12.21
C LYS A 71 2.50 2.90 10.98
N VAL A 72 1.82 1.79 11.15
CA VAL A 72 1.46 0.86 10.08
C VAL A 72 -0.04 0.88 9.83
N ALA A 73 -0.43 0.60 8.59
CA ALA A 73 -1.82 0.39 8.24
C ALA A 73 -2.36 -0.83 9.01
N ARG A 74 -3.59 -0.73 9.50
CA ARG A 74 -4.29 -1.88 10.07
C ARG A 74 -4.61 -2.90 8.98
N ILE A 75 -4.85 -4.14 9.37
CA ILE A 75 -5.07 -5.23 8.41
C ILE A 75 -6.28 -4.98 7.51
N GLU A 76 -7.34 -4.37 8.03
CA GLU A 76 -8.55 -4.00 7.33
C GLU A 76 -8.27 -2.98 6.22
N HIS A 77 -7.37 -2.02 6.48
CA HIS A 77 -6.94 -1.05 5.48
C HIS A 77 -6.10 -1.70 4.37
N VAL A 78 -5.25 -2.67 4.73
CA VAL A 78 -4.47 -3.44 3.75
C VAL A 78 -5.42 -4.24 2.87
N LEU A 79 -6.40 -4.92 3.46
CA LEU A 79 -7.44 -5.67 2.73
C LEU A 79 -8.21 -4.75 1.78
N GLN A 80 -8.70 -3.62 2.27
CA GLN A 80 -9.45 -2.64 1.48
C GLN A 80 -8.65 -2.13 0.27
N GLY A 81 -7.36 -1.81 0.48
CA GLY A 81 -6.48 -1.38 -0.61
C GLY A 81 -6.29 -2.47 -1.68
N LYS A 82 -6.23 -3.74 -1.25
CA LYS A 82 -6.14 -4.89 -2.17
C LYS A 82 -7.43 -5.10 -2.97
N VAL A 83 -8.58 -4.97 -2.32
CA VAL A 83 -9.90 -5.02 -2.97
C VAL A 83 -10.00 -3.92 -4.04
N TRP A 84 -9.64 -2.68 -3.71
CA TRP A 84 -9.62 -1.58 -4.69
C TRP A 84 -8.70 -1.87 -5.88
N ALA A 85 -7.49 -2.38 -5.63
CA ALA A 85 -6.55 -2.75 -6.68
C ALA A 85 -7.06 -3.90 -7.56
N TYR A 86 -7.73 -4.90 -6.99
CA TYR A 86 -8.32 -6.01 -7.72
C TYR A 86 -9.51 -5.56 -8.61
N CYS A 87 -10.36 -4.67 -8.09
CA CYS A 87 -11.52 -4.15 -8.80
C CYS A 87 -11.16 -3.18 -9.94
N ASP A 88 -9.96 -2.59 -9.95
CA ASP A 88 -9.51 -1.74 -11.05
C ASP A 88 -9.32 -2.53 -12.35
N LEU A 89 -10.26 -2.37 -13.28
CA LEU A 89 -10.24 -3.04 -14.59
C LEU A 89 -9.09 -2.59 -15.49
N LYS A 90 -8.51 -1.40 -15.27
CA LYS A 90 -7.36 -0.90 -16.03
C LYS A 90 -6.05 -1.53 -15.57
N ARG A 91 -6.04 -2.14 -14.37
CA ARG A 91 -4.87 -2.80 -13.83
C ARG A 91 -4.56 -4.08 -14.61
N ARG A 92 -3.27 -4.29 -14.90
CA ARG A 92 -2.79 -5.48 -15.62
C ARG A 92 -3.27 -6.77 -14.94
N LYS A 93 -3.75 -7.73 -15.75
CA LYS A 93 -4.32 -9.01 -15.27
C LYS A 93 -3.44 -9.74 -14.26
N SER A 94 -2.14 -9.87 -14.52
CA SER A 94 -1.21 -10.55 -13.60
C SER A 94 -1.08 -9.86 -12.24
N LYS A 95 -1.21 -8.53 -12.19
CA LYS A 95 -1.23 -7.76 -10.93
C LYS A 95 -2.54 -7.95 -10.19
N ARG A 96 -3.67 -7.91 -10.90
CA ARG A 96 -4.99 -8.24 -10.31
C ARG A 96 -5.00 -9.65 -9.69
N GLN A 97 -4.46 -10.65 -10.39
CA GLN A 97 -4.36 -12.02 -9.85
C GLN A 97 -3.46 -12.10 -8.60
N LYS A 98 -2.36 -11.35 -8.57
CA LYS A 98 -1.56 -11.21 -7.34
C LYS A 98 -2.38 -10.60 -6.21
N ASP A 99 -3.11 -9.52 -6.49
CA ASP A 99 -3.94 -8.86 -5.48
C ASP A 99 -5.06 -9.78 -4.97
N LEU A 100 -5.64 -10.63 -5.83
CA LEU A 100 -6.59 -11.68 -5.41
C LEU A 100 -5.95 -12.70 -4.47
N ALA A 101 -4.76 -13.21 -4.81
CA ALA A 101 -4.03 -14.14 -3.94
C ALA A 101 -3.65 -13.50 -2.59
N ASP A 102 -3.29 -12.22 -2.59
CA ASP A 102 -3.04 -11.46 -1.38
C ASP A 102 -4.32 -11.31 -0.52
N ILE A 103 -5.48 -11.10 -1.14
CA ILE A 103 -6.79 -11.09 -0.45
C ILE A 103 -7.06 -12.45 0.19
N SER A 104 -6.97 -13.55 -0.57
CA SER A 104 -7.17 -14.90 -0.05
C SER A 104 -6.31 -15.18 1.17
N ARG A 105 -5.01 -14.86 1.10
CA ARG A 105 -4.08 -15.05 2.23
C ARG A 105 -4.44 -14.25 3.47
N ILE A 106 -4.97 -13.03 3.29
CA ILE A 106 -5.46 -12.22 4.42
C ILE A 106 -6.68 -12.89 5.05
N ILE A 107 -7.65 -13.31 4.24
CA ILE A 107 -8.87 -13.97 4.75
C ILE A 107 -8.56 -15.32 5.43
N GLU A 108 -7.63 -16.11 4.90
CA GLU A 108 -7.17 -17.34 5.55
C GLU A 108 -6.59 -17.08 6.95
N SER A 109 -5.92 -15.94 7.13
CA SER A 109 -5.32 -15.56 8.41
C SER A 109 -6.29 -14.83 9.35
N TYR A 110 -7.30 -14.14 8.78
CA TYR A 110 -8.29 -13.31 9.47
C TYR A 110 -9.69 -13.57 8.89
N PRO A 111 -10.30 -14.74 9.15
CA PRO A 111 -11.58 -15.13 8.53
C PRO A 111 -12.74 -14.19 8.84
N GLU A 112 -12.69 -13.49 9.97
CA GLU A 112 -13.69 -12.51 10.38
C GLU A 112 -13.85 -11.34 9.40
N LEU A 113 -12.81 -11.03 8.61
CA LEU A 113 -12.83 -9.94 7.63
C LEU A 113 -13.52 -10.33 6.32
N ALA A 114 -13.93 -11.60 6.15
CA ALA A 114 -14.63 -12.05 4.95
C ALA A 114 -15.99 -11.34 4.73
N GLY A 115 -16.59 -10.81 5.80
CA GLY A 115 -17.81 -10.01 5.74
C GLY A 115 -17.64 -8.70 4.97
N ASP A 116 -16.44 -8.11 5.02
CA ASP A 116 -16.13 -6.81 4.41
C ASP A 116 -15.83 -6.90 2.91
N LEU A 117 -15.75 -8.12 2.36
CA LEU A 117 -15.49 -8.34 0.95
C LEU A 117 -16.73 -8.10 0.08
N PRO A 118 -16.55 -7.50 -1.12
CA PRO A 118 -17.54 -7.56 -2.18
C PRO A 118 -17.94 -9.00 -2.51
N GLU A 119 -19.21 -9.21 -2.84
CA GLU A 119 -19.78 -10.54 -3.07
C GLU A 119 -19.05 -11.29 -4.19
N GLU A 120 -18.66 -10.60 -5.25
CA GLU A 120 -17.97 -11.20 -6.40
C GLU A 120 -16.59 -11.76 -6.02
N ILE A 121 -15.90 -11.08 -5.11
CA ILE A 121 -14.60 -11.54 -4.60
C ILE A 121 -14.81 -12.72 -3.66
N ARG A 122 -15.80 -12.64 -2.78
CA ARG A 122 -16.14 -13.68 -1.81
C ARG A 122 -16.42 -15.02 -2.51
N GLN A 123 -17.25 -15.01 -3.56
CA GLN A 123 -17.56 -16.21 -4.37
C GLN A 123 -16.35 -16.78 -5.14
N THR A 124 -15.31 -15.98 -5.34
CA THR A 124 -14.12 -16.41 -6.07
C THR A 124 -13.11 -17.12 -5.16
N ILE A 125 -13.09 -16.81 -3.86
CA ILE A 125 -12.03 -17.26 -2.95
C ILE A 125 -12.52 -18.14 -1.78
N LEU A 126 -13.82 -18.15 -1.50
CA LEU A 126 -14.47 -19.02 -0.51
C LEU A 126 -15.30 -20.09 -1.22
#